data_AF-A0A3B8VNG7-F1
#
_entry.id   AF-A0A3B8VNG7-F1
#
_cell.length_a   1.000
_cell.length_b   1.000
_cell.length_c   1.000
_cell.angle_alpha   90.00
_cell.angle_beta   90.00
_cell.angle_gamma   90.00
#
_symmetry.space_group_name_H-M   'P 1'
#
loop_
_entity.id
_entity.type
_entity.pdbx_description
1 polymer ?
#
loop_
_entity_poly.entity_id
_entity_poly.type
_entity_poly.pdbx_seq_one_letter_code
_entity_poly.pdbx_strand_id
1 'polypeptide(L)'
;MVHPTDEWFWVALWYDGTTMKHFVNGVEELSGTVNFNPMTDGEMSIGVRLNQVHWFKGQISELRFHKRALDVSELQTDCACLPTSYIINYSTKQDKL
;
A
#
# COMPACT_ATOMS: atom_id res chain seq x y z
N MET A 1 8.30 -8.10 -9.20
CA MET A 1 7.10 -7.47 -9.75
C MET A 1 7.48 -6.07 -10.20
N VAL A 2 7.11 -5.69 -11.42
CA VAL A 2 7.42 -4.37 -12.00
C VAL A 2 6.14 -3.90 -12.69
N HIS A 3 5.69 -2.69 -12.38
CA HIS A 3 4.54 -2.03 -12.99
C HIS A 3 5.00 -0.78 -13.74
N PRO A 4 4.23 -0.31 -14.74
CA PRO A 4 4.52 0.96 -15.40
C PRO A 4 4.45 2.13 -14.42
N THR A 5 5.17 3.21 -14.74
CA THR A 5 5.12 4.46 -13.99
C THR A 5 3.96 5.34 -14.47
N ASP A 6 3.63 6.37 -13.69
CA ASP A 6 2.64 7.41 -14.06
C ASP A 6 1.19 6.93 -14.20
N GLU A 7 0.86 5.81 -13.55
CA GLU A 7 -0.50 5.28 -13.43
C GLU A 7 -0.88 5.07 -11.96
N TRP A 8 -2.18 5.17 -11.66
CA TRP A 8 -2.71 4.86 -10.34
C TRP A 8 -2.95 3.36 -10.20
N PHE A 9 -2.42 2.79 -9.12
CA PHE A 9 -2.66 1.40 -8.75
C PHE A 9 -3.28 1.35 -7.36
N TRP A 10 -4.27 0.48 -7.19
CA TRP A 10 -4.62 0.02 -5.86
C TRP A 10 -3.69 -1.13 -5.50
N VAL A 11 -3.02 -1.04 -4.35
CA VAL A 11 -2.11 -2.08 -3.87
C VAL A 11 -2.48 -2.47 -2.45
N ALA A 12 -2.42 -3.76 -2.15
CA ALA A 12 -2.64 -4.26 -0.80
C ALA A 12 -1.62 -5.33 -0.43
N LEU A 13 -1.15 -5.25 0.81
CA LEU A 13 -0.40 -6.30 1.49
C LEU A 13 -1.31 -6.93 2.53
N TRP A 14 -1.52 -8.23 2.40
CA TRP A 14 -2.45 -9.00 3.20
C TRP A 14 -1.69 -10.08 3.97
N TYR A 15 -2.04 -10.28 5.23
CA TYR A 15 -1.37 -11.26 6.08
C TYR A 15 -2.36 -11.86 7.08
N ASP A 16 -2.44 -13.19 7.12
CA ASP A 16 -3.32 -13.96 8.03
C ASP A 16 -2.61 -14.49 9.28
N GLY A 17 -1.34 -14.13 9.48
CA GLY A 17 -0.50 -14.67 10.55
C GLY A 17 0.38 -15.84 10.13
N THR A 18 0.27 -16.32 8.88
CA THR A 18 1.14 -17.37 8.33
C THR A 18 1.55 -17.08 6.89
N THR A 19 0.59 -16.67 6.06
CA THR A 19 0.77 -16.41 4.63
C THR A 19 0.63 -14.92 4.36
N MET A 20 1.62 -14.37 3.67
CA MET A 20 1.58 -13.01 3.14
C MET A 20 1.22 -13.04 1.65
N LYS A 21 0.33 -12.15 1.24
CA LYS A 21 -0.13 -11.99 -0.14
C LYS A 21 -0.04 -10.53 -0.56
N HIS A 22 0.26 -10.32 -1.85
CA HIS A 22 0.31 -9.01 -2.47
C HIS A 22 -0.74 -8.95 -3.58
N PHE A 23 -1.51 -7.88 -3.59
CA PHE A 23 -2.55 -7.63 -4.57
C PHE A 23 -2.28 -6.32 -5.30
N VAL A 24 -2.56 -6.31 -6.59
CA VAL A 24 -2.52 -5.11 -7.45
C VAL A 24 -3.83 -5.07 -8.22
N ASN A 25 -4.56 -3.96 -8.12
CA ASN A 25 -5.90 -3.79 -8.70
C ASN A 25 -6.84 -4.97 -8.39
N GLY A 26 -6.78 -5.47 -7.16
CA GLY A 26 -7.59 -6.59 -6.68
C GLY A 26 -7.15 -7.99 -7.13
N VAL A 27 -6.10 -8.11 -7.95
CA VAL A 27 -5.55 -9.38 -8.41
C VAL A 27 -4.36 -9.79 -7.55
N GLU A 28 -4.35 -11.03 -7.06
CA GLU A 28 -3.21 -11.59 -6.33
C GLU A 28 -2.05 -11.82 -7.32
N GLU A 29 -0.89 -11.21 -7.06
CA GLU A 29 0.28 -11.37 -7.92
C GLU A 29 1.45 -12.09 -7.23
N LEU A 30 1.47 -12.14 -5.89
CA LEU A 30 2.51 -12.84 -5.13
C LEU A 30 1.97 -13.36 -3.80
N SER A 31 2.35 -14.58 -3.45
CA SER A 31 2.04 -15.21 -2.15
C SER A 31 3.23 -15.96 -1.59
N GLY A 32 3.36 -16.00 -0.26
CA GLY A 32 4.34 -16.87 0.39
C GLY A 32 4.13 -16.97 1.90
N THR A 33 4.60 -18.07 2.48
CA THR A 33 4.62 -18.23 3.93
C THR A 33 5.70 -17.34 4.54
N VAL A 34 5.34 -16.56 5.55
CA VAL A 34 6.27 -15.71 6.29
C VAL A 34 6.08 -15.93 7.78
N ASN A 35 7.18 -16.23 8.46
CA ASN A 35 7.19 -16.38 9.91
C ASN A 35 7.62 -15.06 10.54
N PHE A 36 6.65 -14.23 10.94
CA PHE A 36 6.89 -13.02 11.71
C PHE A 36 6.61 -13.27 13.18
N ASN A 37 7.55 -12.85 14.03
CA ASN A 37 7.24 -12.69 15.45
C ASN A 37 6.38 -11.44 15.64
N PRO A 38 5.43 -11.45 16.59
CA PRO A 38 4.66 -10.26 16.92
C PRO A 38 5.60 -9.10 17.27
N MET A 39 5.48 -8.00 16.52
CA MET A 39 6.14 -6.75 16.86
C MET A 39 5.32 -6.05 17.94
N THR A 40 5.98 -5.61 19.01
CA THR A 40 5.32 -4.92 20.13
C THR A 40 5.22 -3.43 19.84
N ASP A 41 6.29 -2.69 20.12
CA ASP A 41 6.41 -1.27 19.85
C ASP A 41 7.23 -1.08 18.58
N GLY A 42 6.80 -0.15 17.74
CA GLY A 42 7.47 0.11 16.48
C GLY A 42 7.10 1.48 15.93
N GLU A 43 8.02 2.01 15.15
CA GLU A 43 7.77 3.20 14.34
C GLU A 43 7.32 2.77 12.94
N MET A 44 6.45 3.58 12.33
CA MET A 44 6.02 3.41 10.94
C MET A 44 6.44 4.62 10.13
N SER A 45 6.82 4.37 8.88
CA SER A 45 7.07 5.42 7.90
C SER A 45 6.30 5.13 6.62
N ILE A 46 5.84 6.20 5.98
CA ILE A 46 5.14 6.18 4.71
C ILE A 46 5.95 7.04 3.73
N GLY A 47 6.15 6.53 2.51
CA GLY A 47 6.86 7.26 1.46
C GLY A 47 8.38 7.30 1.61
N VAL A 48 8.94 6.75 2.70
CA VAL A 48 10.38 6.54 2.87
C VAL A 48 10.61 5.36 3.80
N ARG A 49 11.77 4.71 3.69
CA ARG A 49 12.20 3.76 4.71
C ARG A 49 12.51 4.51 6.02
N LEU A 50 12.35 3.85 7.18
CA LEU A 50 12.64 4.44 8.50
C LEU A 50 14.04 5.07 8.62
N ASN A 51 15.04 4.57 7.87
CA ASN A 51 16.39 5.15 7.85
C ASN A 51 16.53 6.41 6.98
N GLN A 52 15.46 6.88 6.34
CA GLN A 52 15.39 8.10 5.53
C GLN A 52 16.32 8.14 4.29
N VAL A 53 16.77 6.98 3.80
CA VAL A 53 17.69 6.90 2.65
C VAL A 53 16.95 6.77 1.32
N HIS A 54 15.88 5.96 1.28
CA HIS A 54 15.19 5.61 0.03
C HIS A 54 13.76 6.17 0.02
N TRP A 55 13.57 7.21 -0.78
CA TRP A 55 12.32 7.96 -0.89
C TRP A 55 11.46 7.43 -2.04
N PHE A 56 10.18 7.27 -1.78
CA PHE A 56 9.18 6.97 -2.79
C PHE A 56 9.00 8.18 -3.71
N LYS A 57 9.07 7.95 -5.02
CA LYS A 57 8.95 8.97 -6.06
C LYS A 57 7.64 8.81 -6.80
N GLY A 58 6.54 9.16 -6.14
CA GLY A 58 5.20 9.06 -6.69
C GLY A 58 4.18 9.78 -5.82
N GLN A 59 2.90 9.52 -6.07
CA GLN A 59 1.79 10.09 -5.30
C GLN A 59 1.08 8.96 -4.55
N ILE A 60 0.60 9.25 -3.33
CA ILE A 60 -0.22 8.36 -2.52
C ILE A 60 -1.52 9.11 -2.26
N SER A 61 -2.64 8.59 -2.75
CA SER A 61 -3.95 9.23 -2.56
C SER A 61 -4.62 8.80 -1.26
N GLU A 62 -4.46 7.52 -0.90
CA GLU A 62 -5.18 6.92 0.22
C GLU A 62 -4.37 5.80 0.88
N LEU A 63 -4.53 5.66 2.19
CA LEU A 63 -3.95 4.58 2.99
C LEU A 63 -4.99 4.05 3.98
N ARG A 64 -5.09 2.72 4.06
CA ARG A 64 -5.96 2.01 4.99
C ARG A 64 -5.19 0.91 5.71
N PHE A 65 -5.55 0.69 6.97
CA PHE A 65 -4.97 -0.34 7.80
C PHE A 65 -6.08 -1.13 8.49
N HIS A 66 -6.02 -2.45 8.37
CA HIS A 66 -6.98 -3.36 8.99
C HIS A 66 -6.28 -4.17 10.08
N LYS A 67 -6.98 -4.38 11.21
CA LYS A 67 -6.47 -5.17 12.34
C LYS A 67 -6.51 -6.69 12.08
N ARG A 68 -7.00 -7.10 10.90
CA ARG A 68 -7.13 -8.49 10.48
C ARG A 68 -6.95 -8.60 8.98
N ALA A 69 -6.66 -9.81 8.54
CA ALA A 69 -6.88 -10.23 7.16
C ALA A 69 -8.35 -10.00 6.77
N LEU A 70 -8.55 -9.32 5.65
CA LEU A 70 -9.85 -9.13 5.01
C LEU A 70 -10.18 -10.32 4.11
N ASP A 71 -11.45 -10.69 4.02
CA ASP A 71 -11.87 -11.70 3.05
C ASP A 71 -11.89 -11.11 1.62
N VAL A 72 -11.93 -11.97 0.61
CA VAL A 72 -11.82 -11.56 -0.81
C VAL A 72 -12.88 -10.52 -1.20
N SER A 73 -14.12 -10.67 -0.73
CA SER A 73 -15.21 -9.72 -1.01
C SER A 73 -14.97 -8.35 -0.38
N GLU A 74 -14.38 -8.32 0.82
CA GLU A 74 -14.03 -7.08 1.51
C GLU A 74 -12.86 -6.38 0.80
N LEU A 75 -11.84 -7.13 0.37
CA LEU A 75 -10.73 -6.60 -0.43
C LEU A 75 -11.20 -6.02 -1.77
N GLN A 76 -12.13 -6.69 -2.44
CA GLN A 76 -12.71 -6.17 -3.70
C GLN A 76 -13.47 -4.87 -3.48
N THR A 77 -14.23 -4.77 -2.40
CA THR A 77 -14.94 -3.55 -2.02
C THR A 77 -13.95 -2.41 -1.71
N ASP A 78 -12.85 -2.74 -1.02
CA ASP A 78 -11.78 -1.80 -0.70
C ASP A 78 -11.06 -1.29 -1.96
N CYS A 79 -10.72 -2.20 -2.88
CA CYS A 79 -10.12 -1.89 -4.18
C CYS A 79 -11.02 -0.99 -5.05
N ALA A 80 -12.33 -1.22 -5.03
CA ALA A 80 -13.30 -0.46 -5.81
C ALA A 80 -13.56 0.96 -5.26
N CYS A 81 -13.08 1.27 -4.05
CA CYS A 81 -13.27 2.59 -3.45
C CYS A 81 -12.38 3.68 -4.08
N LEU A 82 -11.35 3.31 -4.85
CA LEU A 82 -10.61 4.29 -5.65
C LEU A 82 -11.38 4.55 -6.95
N PRO A 83 -11.97 5.75 -7.14
CA PRO A 83 -12.61 6.06 -8.40
C PRO A 83 -11.55 5.99 -9.49
N THR A 84 -11.80 5.18 -10.52
CA THR A 84 -10.90 4.96 -11.67
C THR A 84 -10.69 6.22 -12.54
N SER A 85 -11.04 7.41 -12.04
CA SER A 85 -10.93 8.70 -12.76
C SER A 85 -11.13 9.91 -11.84
N TYR A 86 -10.23 10.18 -10.88
CA TYR A 86 -10.10 11.55 -10.36
C TYR A 86 -8.69 11.85 -9.86
N ILE A 87 -7.82 12.32 -10.76
CA ILE A 87 -6.52 12.87 -10.40
C ILE A 87 -6.77 14.25 -9.76
N ILE A 88 -6.80 14.31 -8.44
CA ILE A 88 -6.60 15.57 -7.70
C ILE A 88 -5.11 15.67 -7.43
N ASN A 89 -4.43 16.42 -8.30
CA ASN A 89 -3.04 16.80 -8.07
C ASN A 89 -2.96 17.78 -6.89
N TYR A 90 -2.73 17.28 -5.68
CA TYR A 90 -2.22 18.12 -4.61
C TYR A 90 -0.70 18.18 -4.73
N SER A 91 -0.19 19.17 -5.46
CA SER A 91 1.21 19.58 -5.35
C SER A 91 1.32 20.52 -4.16
N THR A 92 1.89 20.04 -3.06
CA THR A 92 2.39 20.95 -2.02
C THR A 92 3.64 21.62 -2.57
N LYS A 93 3.51 22.89 -2.99
CA LYS A 93 4.67 23.74 -3.23
C LYS A 93 5.47 23.82 -1.93
N GLN A 94 6.69 23.30 -1.93
CA GLN A 94 7.70 23.69 -0.95
C GLN A 94 8.08 25.14 -1.25
N ASP A 95 7.55 26.07 -0.46
CA ASP A 95 8.08 27.42 -0.39
C ASP A 95 9.47 27.35 0.24
N LYS A 96 10.49 27.69 -0.57
CA LYS A 96 11.84 27.99 -0.11
C LYS A 96 11.83 29.35 0.59
N LEU A 97 12.33 29.40 1.82
CA LEU A 97 13.03 30.58 2.36
C LEU A 97 14.53 30.39 2.12
#